data_AF-A0A023FYG0-F1
#
_entry.id   AF-A0A023FYG0-F1
#
_cell.length_a   1.000
_cell.length_b   1.000
_cell.length_c   1.000
_cell.angle_alpha   90.00
_cell.angle_beta   90.00
_cell.angle_gamma   90.00
#
_symmetry.space_group_name_H-M   'P 1'
#
loop_
_entity.id
_entity.type
_entity.pdbx_description
1 polymer ?
#
loop_
_entity_poly.entity_id
_entity_poly.type
_entity_poly.pdbx_seq_one_letter_code
_entity_poly.pdbx_strand_id
1 'polypeptide(L)'
;RASGDPQFEKKAFAVSELLHRSPKKEGLVPMFINAETGRFNADSTLTLGARADSYYEYLLKQWLQTGKAISWLKEDYLDAVEGIQKHLVRRSEPNKLLFIGELVRGRTFYPKMDHLVCYFPGTLMLGHVVGGMPQSHMELARELMDTCIRMYSINPTFLSPEIAHFNLKPQGARDILIKGNDAHNLLRPETLESLWYMYYFTRNETYRDVAWRIFQGFEKHCKVPGGGYTTIGSVLNAKQTGPRDMMESFFLAETLKYLYLLFSEEDVLERYSPTKYLFNTEAHLLPLYTS
;
A
#
# COMPACT_ATOMS: atom_id res chain seq x y z
N ARG A 1 9.48 -13.90 20.69
CA ARG A 1 10.81 -14.39 20.26
C ARG A 1 11.97 -13.71 20.99
N ALA A 2 12.23 -12.40 20.79
CA ALA A 2 13.37 -11.71 21.43
C ALA A 2 13.42 -11.82 22.98
N SER A 3 12.25 -11.83 23.64
CA SER A 3 12.14 -11.99 25.10
C SER A 3 12.10 -13.43 25.60
N GLY A 4 11.97 -14.43 24.71
CA GLY A 4 11.64 -15.80 25.10
C GLY A 4 10.21 -16.01 25.64
N ASP A 5 9.43 -14.94 25.82
CA ASP A 5 8.07 -15.00 26.37
C ASP A 5 7.04 -15.28 25.26
N PRO A 6 6.30 -16.41 25.30
CA PRO A 6 5.35 -16.78 24.26
C PRO A 6 4.04 -15.98 24.32
N GLN A 7 3.77 -15.20 25.39
CA GLN A 7 2.47 -14.55 25.55
C GLN A 7 2.17 -13.53 24.45
N PHE A 8 3.20 -12.84 23.93
CA PHE A 8 3.04 -11.82 22.90
C PHE A 8 2.56 -12.43 21.59
N GLU A 9 3.22 -13.51 21.16
CA GLU A 9 2.88 -14.25 19.95
C GLU A 9 1.51 -14.93 20.09
N LYS A 10 1.26 -15.62 21.22
CA LYS A 10 -0.02 -16.28 21.47
C LYS A 10 -1.21 -15.32 21.40
N LYS A 11 -1.10 -14.15 22.04
CA LYS A 11 -2.19 -13.16 22.07
C LYS A 11 -2.45 -12.55 20.70
N ALA A 12 -1.40 -12.15 19.98
CA ALA A 12 -1.56 -11.56 18.66
C ALA A 12 -2.07 -12.58 17.64
N PHE A 13 -1.50 -13.79 17.63
CA PHE A 13 -1.83 -14.81 16.65
C PHE A 13 -3.23 -15.40 16.85
N ALA A 14 -3.75 -15.44 18.07
CA ALA A 14 -5.14 -15.81 18.35
C ALA A 14 -6.15 -14.91 17.61
N VAL A 15 -5.81 -13.63 17.37
CA VAL A 15 -6.62 -12.73 16.54
C VAL A 15 -6.59 -13.16 15.09
N SER A 16 -5.40 -13.49 14.55
CA SER A 16 -5.27 -13.98 13.18
C SER A 16 -6.05 -15.28 12.95
N GLU A 17 -6.02 -16.22 13.90
CA GLU A 17 -6.82 -17.45 13.84
C GLU A 17 -8.34 -17.20 13.92
N LEU A 18 -8.78 -16.18 14.68
CA LEU A 18 -10.17 -15.75 14.70
C LEU A 18 -10.59 -15.20 13.33
N LEU A 19 -9.78 -14.32 12.73
CA LEU A 19 -10.05 -13.74 11.41
C LEU A 19 -10.05 -14.82 10.33
N HIS A 20 -9.14 -15.79 10.41
CA HIS A 20 -9.09 -16.94 9.49
C HIS A 20 -10.43 -17.69 9.42
N ARG A 21 -11.03 -17.99 10.58
CA ARG A 21 -12.31 -18.71 10.70
C ARG A 21 -13.54 -17.81 10.52
N SER A 22 -13.36 -16.50 10.44
CA SER A 22 -14.47 -15.56 10.32
C SER A 22 -15.03 -15.55 8.90
N PRO A 23 -16.35 -15.35 8.72
CA PRO A 23 -16.95 -15.29 7.40
C PRO A 23 -16.43 -14.08 6.62
N LYS A 24 -15.94 -14.32 5.40
CA LYS A 24 -15.38 -13.33 4.47
C LYS A 24 -16.19 -13.33 3.17
N LYS A 25 -16.12 -12.24 2.41
CA LYS A 25 -16.64 -12.22 1.03
C LYS A 25 -15.51 -12.56 0.07
N GLU A 26 -15.34 -13.85 -0.24
CA GLU A 26 -14.29 -14.33 -1.16
C GLU A 26 -12.91 -13.73 -0.76
N GLY A 27 -12.48 -14.00 0.47
CA GLY A 27 -11.23 -13.47 1.04
C GLY A 27 -11.27 -12.01 1.55
N LEU A 28 -12.24 -11.20 1.12
CA LEU A 28 -12.35 -9.79 1.55
C LEU A 28 -12.95 -9.65 2.95
N VAL A 29 -12.30 -8.83 3.78
CA VAL A 29 -12.73 -8.55 5.17
C VAL A 29 -13.46 -7.20 5.30
N PRO A 30 -14.54 -7.13 6.10
CA PRO A 30 -15.15 -5.86 6.50
C PRO A 30 -14.22 -5.02 7.40
N MET A 31 -14.26 -3.69 7.27
CA MET A 31 -13.42 -2.75 8.05
C MET A 31 -13.51 -2.87 9.58
N PHE A 32 -14.57 -3.49 10.11
CA PHE A 32 -14.83 -3.49 11.55
C PHE A 32 -15.17 -4.89 12.06
N ILE A 33 -14.57 -5.23 13.21
CA ILE A 33 -14.85 -6.41 14.00
C ILE A 33 -15.22 -5.97 15.42
N ASN A 34 -16.26 -6.58 16.00
CA ASN A 34 -16.66 -6.29 17.37
C ASN A 34 -15.77 -7.09 18.34
N ALA A 35 -15.13 -6.38 19.28
CA ALA A 35 -14.15 -6.96 20.19
C ALA A 35 -14.73 -7.95 21.23
N GLU A 36 -16.01 -7.81 21.57
CA GLU A 36 -16.67 -8.69 22.54
C GLU A 36 -17.14 -10.01 21.90
N THR A 37 -17.64 -9.93 20.66
CA THR A 37 -18.26 -11.07 19.96
C THR A 37 -17.34 -11.72 18.95
N GLY A 38 -16.25 -11.05 18.54
CA GLY A 38 -15.36 -11.51 17.48
C GLY A 38 -16.01 -11.55 16.09
N ARG A 39 -17.14 -10.85 15.89
CA ARG A 39 -17.88 -10.88 14.62
C ARG A 39 -17.63 -9.62 13.80
N PHE A 40 -17.42 -9.79 12.50
CA PHE A 40 -17.38 -8.69 11.57
C PHE A 40 -18.73 -7.96 11.50
N ASN A 41 -18.68 -6.64 11.34
CA ASN A 41 -19.85 -5.89 10.89
C ASN A 41 -20.00 -6.08 9.37
N ALA A 42 -20.90 -6.98 8.99
CA ALA A 42 -21.15 -7.38 7.60
C ALA A 42 -21.66 -6.26 6.69
N ASP A 43 -22.19 -5.17 7.26
CA ASP A 43 -22.63 -3.98 6.51
C ASP A 43 -21.50 -2.96 6.29
N SER A 44 -20.27 -3.24 6.73
CA SER A 44 -19.13 -2.34 6.49
C SER A 44 -18.64 -2.40 5.04
N THR A 45 -17.98 -1.33 4.60
CA THR A 45 -17.28 -1.31 3.32
C THR A 45 -16.19 -2.40 3.27
N LEU A 46 -16.04 -3.02 2.10
CA LEU A 46 -14.87 -3.81 1.75
C LEU A 46 -13.94 -2.91 0.94
N THR A 47 -12.73 -2.69 1.45
CA THR A 47 -11.74 -1.77 0.87
C THR A 47 -10.35 -2.36 1.04
N LEU A 48 -9.41 -1.88 0.24
CA LEU A 48 -7.98 -2.11 0.42
C LEU A 48 -7.25 -0.89 0.98
N GLY A 49 -7.99 0.19 1.27
CA GLY A 49 -7.47 1.39 1.91
C GLY A 49 -7.63 1.31 3.43
N ALA A 50 -7.86 2.47 4.04
CA ALA A 50 -7.81 2.63 5.49
C ALA A 50 -8.67 1.58 6.23
N ARG A 51 -8.10 1.03 7.31
CA ARG A 51 -8.70 0.03 8.23
C ARG A 51 -8.64 -1.43 7.75
N ALA A 52 -8.28 -1.69 6.50
CA ALA A 52 -8.25 -3.05 5.95
C ALA A 52 -6.97 -3.38 5.18
N ASP A 53 -6.29 -2.37 4.60
CA ASP A 53 -4.98 -2.46 3.95
C ASP A 53 -4.03 -3.51 4.56
N SER A 54 -3.49 -3.25 5.75
CA SER A 54 -2.38 -4.01 6.33
C SER A 54 -2.79 -5.41 6.83
N TYR A 55 -4.10 -5.73 6.88
CA TYR A 55 -4.54 -7.11 7.06
C TYR A 55 -4.03 -7.99 5.91
N TYR A 56 -4.23 -7.56 4.66
CA TYR A 56 -3.83 -8.33 3.48
C TYR A 56 -2.30 -8.39 3.34
N GLU A 57 -1.62 -7.27 3.66
CA GLU A 57 -0.16 -7.20 3.75
C GLU A 57 0.40 -8.25 4.74
N TYR A 58 -0.20 -8.34 5.93
CA TYR A 58 0.29 -9.20 7.00
C TYR A 58 -0.07 -10.67 6.83
N LEU A 59 -1.08 -11.04 6.02
CA LEU A 59 -1.26 -12.42 5.61
C LEU A 59 -0.01 -12.93 4.89
N LEU A 60 0.46 -12.17 3.89
CA LEU A 60 1.68 -12.51 3.15
C LEU A 60 2.92 -12.41 4.05
N LYS A 61 3.12 -11.28 4.73
CA LYS A 61 4.35 -11.03 5.49
C LYS A 61 4.51 -12.01 6.66
N GLN A 62 3.44 -12.38 7.38
CA GLN A 62 3.55 -13.40 8.45
C GLN A 62 3.83 -14.80 7.89
N TRP A 63 3.21 -15.17 6.76
CA TRP A 63 3.52 -16.44 6.10
C TRP A 63 4.99 -16.52 5.70
N LEU A 64 5.52 -15.46 5.08
CA LEU A 64 6.95 -15.38 4.75
C LEU A 64 7.83 -15.39 6.01
N GLN A 65 7.47 -14.61 7.04
CA GLN A 65 8.25 -14.48 8.28
C GLN A 65 8.43 -15.82 9.00
N THR A 66 7.43 -16.69 8.95
CA THR A 66 7.43 -18.02 9.57
C THR A 66 8.10 -19.10 8.72
N GLY A 67 8.92 -18.71 7.74
CA GLY A 67 9.58 -19.65 6.84
C GLY A 67 8.58 -20.41 5.97
N LYS A 68 7.44 -19.80 5.66
CA LYS A 68 6.34 -20.39 4.87
C LYS A 68 5.62 -21.56 5.56
N ALA A 69 5.74 -21.69 6.88
CA ALA A 69 5.23 -22.85 7.64
C ALA A 69 3.71 -22.87 7.86
N ILE A 70 3.05 -21.71 7.86
CA ILE A 70 1.63 -21.59 8.22
C ILE A 70 0.79 -21.46 6.94
N SER A 71 0.36 -22.58 6.36
CA SER A 71 -0.29 -22.64 5.05
C SER A 71 -1.55 -21.79 4.92
N TRP A 72 -2.38 -21.73 5.98
CA TRP A 72 -3.64 -21.00 5.91
C TRP A 72 -3.47 -19.48 5.74
N LEU A 73 -2.32 -18.91 6.14
CA LEU A 73 -2.01 -17.50 5.87
C LEU A 73 -1.80 -17.25 4.37
N LYS A 74 -1.15 -18.19 3.68
CA LYS A 74 -1.00 -18.16 2.22
C LYS A 74 -2.35 -18.35 1.53
N GLU A 75 -3.16 -19.29 1.99
CA GLU A 75 -4.49 -19.56 1.44
C GLU A 75 -5.39 -18.33 1.56
N ASP A 76 -5.49 -17.74 2.76
CA ASP A 76 -6.24 -16.50 2.98
C ASP A 76 -5.73 -15.33 2.12
N TYR A 77 -4.41 -15.24 1.89
CA TYR A 77 -3.85 -14.22 0.99
C TYR A 77 -4.27 -14.46 -0.47
N LEU A 78 -4.17 -15.69 -0.97
CA LEU A 78 -4.56 -16.04 -2.33
C LEU A 78 -6.05 -15.79 -2.56
N ASP A 79 -6.90 -16.25 -1.65
CA ASP A 79 -8.35 -16.01 -1.67
C ASP A 79 -8.65 -14.51 -1.69
N ALA A 80 -7.93 -13.72 -0.88
CA ALA A 80 -8.08 -12.27 -0.87
C ALA A 80 -7.68 -11.63 -2.19
N VAL A 81 -6.54 -12.00 -2.80
CA VAL A 81 -6.14 -11.44 -4.11
C VAL A 81 -7.15 -11.79 -5.20
N GLU A 82 -7.69 -13.01 -5.21
CA GLU A 82 -8.76 -13.39 -6.13
C GLU A 82 -10.03 -12.56 -5.90
N GLY A 83 -10.44 -12.38 -4.65
CA GLY A 83 -11.56 -11.52 -4.27
C GLY A 83 -11.38 -10.07 -4.69
N ILE A 84 -10.17 -9.52 -4.53
CA ILE A 84 -9.81 -8.16 -4.95
C ILE A 84 -9.98 -8.02 -6.46
N GLN A 85 -9.42 -8.94 -7.23
CA GLN A 85 -9.53 -8.93 -8.70
C GLN A 85 -10.99 -9.02 -9.15
N LYS A 86 -11.78 -9.88 -8.51
CA LYS A 86 -13.18 -10.09 -8.86
C LYS A 86 -14.07 -8.88 -8.52
N HIS A 87 -13.94 -8.34 -7.31
CA HIS A 87 -14.90 -7.36 -6.79
C HIS A 87 -14.45 -5.91 -6.89
N LEU A 88 -13.14 -5.66 -6.75
CA LEU A 88 -12.62 -4.32 -6.50
C LEU A 88 -11.81 -3.75 -7.66
N VAL A 89 -11.24 -4.60 -8.52
CA VAL A 89 -10.48 -4.13 -9.70
C VAL A 89 -11.42 -3.66 -10.80
N ARG A 90 -11.19 -2.45 -11.30
CA ARG A 90 -11.86 -1.89 -12.50
C ARG A 90 -10.85 -1.15 -13.37
N ARG A 91 -11.28 -0.77 -14.56
CA ARG A 91 -10.53 0.11 -15.47
C ARG A 91 -11.24 1.45 -15.63
N SER A 92 -10.48 2.53 -15.54
CA SER A 92 -11.00 3.89 -15.70
C SER A 92 -11.23 4.28 -17.17
N GLU A 93 -11.87 5.41 -17.39
CA GLU A 93 -12.03 6.07 -18.69
C GLU A 93 -11.32 7.43 -18.69
N PRO A 94 -10.63 7.83 -19.77
CA PRO A 94 -10.61 7.15 -21.08
C PRO A 94 -9.42 6.18 -21.28
N ASN A 95 -8.38 6.21 -20.44
CA ASN A 95 -7.11 5.52 -20.71
C ASN A 95 -7.03 4.10 -20.13
N LYS A 96 -8.12 3.59 -19.55
CA LYS A 96 -8.21 2.18 -19.07
C LYS A 96 -7.20 1.82 -17.98
N LEU A 97 -6.86 2.78 -17.12
CA LEU A 97 -5.99 2.55 -15.97
C LEU A 97 -6.63 1.54 -15.03
N LEU A 98 -5.88 0.53 -14.64
CA LEU A 98 -6.33 -0.45 -13.66
C LEU A 98 -6.25 0.16 -12.27
N PHE A 99 -7.36 0.20 -11.54
CA PHE A 99 -7.41 0.69 -10.17
C PHE A 99 -8.23 -0.23 -9.27
N ILE A 100 -8.06 -0.09 -7.95
CA ILE A 100 -8.83 -0.81 -6.94
C ILE A 100 -9.80 0.18 -6.29
N GLY A 101 -11.11 -0.08 -6.46
CA GLY A 101 -12.17 0.67 -5.80
C GLY A 101 -12.61 0.05 -4.47
N GLU A 102 -13.75 0.52 -3.96
CA GLU A 102 -14.38 0.01 -2.75
C GLU A 102 -15.71 -0.66 -3.04
N LEU A 103 -16.13 -1.58 -2.16
CA LEU A 103 -17.47 -2.14 -2.17
C LEU A 103 -18.24 -1.66 -0.94
N VAL A 104 -18.98 -0.56 -1.10
CA VAL A 104 -19.76 0.08 -0.03
C VAL A 104 -20.85 -0.88 0.44
N ARG A 105 -20.89 -1.10 1.76
CA ARG A 105 -21.76 -2.11 2.41
C ARG A 105 -21.63 -3.51 1.82
N GLY A 106 -20.45 -3.84 1.28
CA GLY A 106 -20.18 -5.11 0.61
C GLY A 106 -21.01 -5.36 -0.65
N ARG A 107 -21.66 -4.33 -1.23
CA ARG A 107 -22.57 -4.49 -2.39
C ARG A 107 -22.32 -3.52 -3.53
N THR A 108 -22.15 -2.23 -3.25
CA THR A 108 -22.12 -1.20 -4.29
C THR A 108 -20.70 -0.76 -4.59
N PHE A 109 -20.26 -0.95 -5.82
CA PHE A 109 -18.94 -0.51 -6.24
C PHE A 109 -18.83 1.01 -6.21
N TYR A 110 -17.76 1.53 -5.62
CA TYR A 110 -17.45 2.94 -5.57
C TYR A 110 -16.02 3.17 -6.08
N PRO A 111 -15.82 4.00 -7.13
CA PRO A 111 -14.52 4.16 -7.75
C PRO A 111 -13.61 5.10 -6.96
N LYS A 112 -13.44 4.85 -5.66
CA LYS A 112 -12.56 5.57 -4.73
C LYS A 112 -11.37 4.69 -4.41
N MET A 113 -10.16 5.25 -4.46
CA MET A 113 -8.93 4.59 -4.06
C MET A 113 -8.17 5.54 -3.13
N ASP A 114 -7.89 5.09 -1.92
CA ASP A 114 -7.00 5.81 -1.02
C ASP A 114 -5.57 5.68 -1.53
N HIS A 115 -4.73 6.69 -1.30
CA HIS A 115 -3.29 6.59 -1.57
C HIS A 115 -2.65 5.40 -0.83
N LEU A 116 -3.19 5.07 0.35
CA LEU A 116 -2.85 3.87 1.11
C LEU A 116 -2.79 2.61 0.26
N VAL A 117 -3.73 2.42 -0.68
CA VAL A 117 -3.80 1.21 -1.53
C VAL A 117 -2.53 1.00 -2.37
N CYS A 118 -1.72 2.05 -2.57
CA CYS A 118 -0.45 1.97 -3.27
C CYS A 118 0.63 1.15 -2.56
N TYR A 119 0.39 0.57 -1.38
CA TYR A 119 1.27 -0.45 -0.77
C TYR A 119 1.18 -1.80 -1.51
N PHE A 120 0.03 -2.05 -2.15
CA PHE A 120 -0.33 -3.36 -2.65
C PHE A 120 0.50 -3.82 -3.86
N PRO A 121 0.93 -2.97 -4.81
CA PRO A 121 1.88 -3.36 -5.86
C PRO A 121 3.16 -3.99 -5.30
N GLY A 122 3.77 -3.38 -4.27
CA GLY A 122 4.96 -3.91 -3.60
C GLY A 122 4.68 -5.25 -2.92
N THR A 123 3.54 -5.38 -2.25
CA THR A 123 3.09 -6.64 -1.62
C THR A 123 2.91 -7.76 -2.65
N LEU A 124 2.24 -7.48 -3.77
CA LEU A 124 2.05 -8.44 -4.87
C LEU A 124 3.39 -8.88 -5.47
N MET A 125 4.30 -7.93 -5.70
CA MET A 125 5.64 -8.21 -6.24
C MET A 125 6.47 -9.07 -5.27
N LEU A 126 6.46 -8.73 -3.98
CA LEU A 126 7.09 -9.53 -2.92
C LEU A 126 6.52 -10.95 -2.89
N GLY A 127 5.19 -11.08 -2.95
CA GLY A 127 4.52 -12.37 -2.96
C GLY A 127 4.88 -13.21 -4.19
N HIS A 128 4.94 -12.60 -5.37
CA HIS A 128 5.35 -13.31 -6.58
C HIS A 128 6.79 -13.81 -6.48
N VAL A 129 7.75 -12.92 -6.20
CA VAL A 129 9.18 -13.26 -6.27
C VAL A 129 9.64 -14.11 -5.09
N VAL A 130 9.28 -13.73 -3.87
CA VAL A 130 9.73 -14.43 -2.65
C VAL A 130 8.77 -15.53 -2.25
N GLY A 131 7.47 -15.33 -2.47
CA GLY A 131 6.41 -16.28 -2.13
C GLY A 131 6.10 -17.32 -3.22
N GLY A 132 6.51 -17.12 -4.47
CA GLY A 132 6.12 -18.01 -5.57
C GLY A 132 4.63 -17.92 -5.91
N MET A 133 4.01 -16.75 -5.70
CA MET A 133 2.63 -16.49 -6.12
C MET A 133 2.51 -16.43 -7.65
N PRO A 134 1.32 -16.68 -8.23
CA PRO A 134 1.14 -16.75 -9.68
C PRO A 134 1.60 -15.50 -10.43
N GLN A 135 1.95 -15.68 -11.70
CA GLN A 135 2.35 -14.60 -12.63
C GLN A 135 1.35 -13.44 -12.68
N SER A 136 0.04 -13.72 -12.53
CA SER A 136 -1.02 -12.71 -12.50
C SER A 136 -0.86 -11.70 -11.36
N HIS A 137 -0.17 -12.04 -10.26
CA HIS A 137 0.13 -11.09 -9.19
C HIS A 137 1.15 -10.04 -9.65
N MET A 138 2.20 -10.46 -10.38
CA MET A 138 3.17 -9.51 -10.93
C MET A 138 2.56 -8.62 -12.00
N GLU A 139 1.68 -9.16 -12.85
CA GLU A 139 0.94 -8.38 -13.86
C GLU A 139 0.05 -7.32 -13.19
N LEU A 140 -0.72 -7.72 -12.18
CA LEU A 140 -1.53 -6.81 -11.38
C LEU A 140 -0.66 -5.75 -10.67
N ALA A 141 0.50 -6.15 -10.11
CA ALA A 141 1.44 -5.23 -9.48
C ALA A 141 1.93 -4.15 -10.46
N ARG A 142 2.32 -4.55 -11.67
CA ARG A 142 2.80 -3.61 -12.71
C ARG A 142 1.72 -2.62 -13.13
N GLU A 143 0.51 -3.09 -13.39
CA GLU A 143 -0.60 -2.22 -13.79
C GLU A 143 -1.02 -1.26 -12.67
N LEU A 144 -1.11 -1.74 -11.42
CA LEU A 144 -1.42 -0.89 -10.28
C LEU A 144 -0.31 0.13 -9.99
N MET A 145 0.96 -0.26 -10.17
CA MET A 145 2.08 0.66 -10.00
C MET A 145 1.98 1.82 -11.01
N ASP A 146 1.61 1.56 -12.27
CA ASP A 146 1.38 2.63 -13.25
C ASP A 146 0.29 3.61 -12.78
N THR A 147 -0.82 3.09 -12.24
CA THR A 147 -1.88 3.92 -11.66
C THR A 147 -1.42 4.74 -10.47
N CYS A 148 -0.66 4.15 -9.54
CA CYS A 148 -0.10 4.87 -8.40
C CYS A 148 0.88 5.96 -8.84
N ILE A 149 1.72 5.71 -9.87
CA ILE A 149 2.58 6.75 -10.45
C ILE A 149 1.74 7.88 -11.07
N ARG A 150 0.64 7.56 -11.74
CA ARG A 150 -0.29 8.56 -12.31
C ARG A 150 -1.01 9.37 -11.25
N MET A 151 -1.29 8.81 -10.07
CA MET A 151 -1.82 9.59 -8.95
C MET A 151 -0.89 10.73 -8.52
N TYR A 152 0.43 10.61 -8.76
CA TYR A 152 1.40 11.70 -8.56
C TYR A 152 1.53 12.59 -9.79
N SER A 153 1.71 11.99 -10.97
CA SER A 153 2.18 12.71 -12.16
C SER A 153 1.18 13.67 -12.79
N ILE A 154 -0.11 13.50 -12.50
CA ILE A 154 -1.17 14.41 -12.96
C ILE A 154 -1.22 15.71 -12.16
N ASN A 155 -0.57 15.78 -11.00
CA ASN A 155 -0.64 16.94 -10.11
C ASN A 155 0.50 17.93 -10.39
N PRO A 156 0.24 19.25 -10.37
CA PRO A 156 1.28 20.26 -10.56
C PRO A 156 2.44 20.19 -9.56
N THR A 157 2.21 19.63 -8.37
CA THR A 157 3.21 19.43 -7.31
C THR A 157 4.03 18.14 -7.49
N PHE A 158 3.61 17.25 -8.39
CA PHE A 158 4.10 15.88 -8.50
C PHE A 158 3.98 15.08 -7.18
N LEU A 159 2.93 15.37 -6.39
CA LEU A 159 2.58 14.66 -5.16
C LEU A 159 1.15 14.09 -5.30
N SER A 160 0.89 12.90 -4.77
CA SER A 160 -0.46 12.31 -4.79
C SER A 160 -1.39 12.97 -3.77
N PRO A 161 -2.69 13.12 -4.08
CA PRO A 161 -3.70 13.40 -3.05
C PRO A 161 -3.84 12.20 -2.10
N GLU A 162 -4.53 12.41 -0.99
CA GLU A 162 -4.91 11.36 -0.04
C GLU A 162 -5.90 10.36 -0.65
N ILE A 163 -6.84 10.85 -1.46
CA ILE A 163 -7.87 10.01 -2.08
C ILE A 163 -8.04 10.42 -3.56
N ALA A 164 -8.00 9.41 -4.43
CA ALA A 164 -8.33 9.52 -5.85
C ALA A 164 -9.72 8.89 -6.13
N HIS A 165 -10.47 9.50 -7.04
CA HIS A 165 -11.67 8.92 -7.62
C HIS A 165 -11.44 8.62 -9.09
N PHE A 166 -11.96 7.52 -9.60
CA PHE A 166 -11.75 7.11 -10.97
C PHE A 166 -13.01 7.27 -11.80
N ASN A 167 -12.86 7.85 -12.98
CA ASN A 167 -13.96 8.00 -13.89
C ASN A 167 -14.28 6.67 -14.58
N LEU A 168 -15.55 6.27 -14.54
CA LEU A 168 -16.07 5.08 -15.24
C LEU A 168 -16.99 5.44 -16.41
N LYS A 169 -17.29 6.73 -16.61
CA LYS A 169 -18.19 7.17 -17.68
C LYS A 169 -17.42 7.19 -18.99
N PRO A 170 -17.94 6.55 -20.06
CA PRO A 170 -17.38 6.68 -21.40
C PRO A 170 -17.23 8.16 -21.77
N GLN A 171 -16.12 8.52 -22.45
CA GLN A 171 -15.82 9.88 -22.91
C GLN A 171 -15.57 10.92 -21.79
N GLY A 172 -15.34 10.51 -20.54
CA GLY A 172 -14.92 11.47 -19.53
C GLY A 172 -13.52 12.03 -19.83
N ALA A 173 -13.29 13.27 -19.39
CA ALA A 173 -12.12 14.05 -19.80
C ALA A 173 -10.79 13.54 -19.22
N ARG A 174 -10.82 12.80 -18.09
CA ARG A 174 -9.64 12.30 -17.38
C ARG A 174 -9.99 11.09 -16.52
N ASP A 175 -9.01 10.19 -16.35
CA ASP A 175 -9.15 8.97 -15.55
C ASP A 175 -9.30 9.26 -14.06
N ILE A 176 -8.45 10.14 -13.53
CA ILE A 176 -8.34 10.42 -12.10
C ILE A 176 -8.97 11.78 -11.79
N LEU A 177 -9.87 11.77 -10.80
CA LEU A 177 -10.61 12.90 -10.28
C LEU A 177 -10.25 13.09 -8.81
N ILE A 178 -9.94 14.32 -8.41
CA ILE A 178 -9.54 14.66 -7.05
C ILE A 178 -10.56 15.66 -6.50
N LYS A 179 -11.22 15.30 -5.39
CA LYS A 179 -12.14 16.21 -4.69
C LYS A 179 -11.33 17.18 -3.84
N GLY A 180 -11.84 18.40 -3.63
CA GLY A 180 -11.12 19.43 -2.88
C GLY A 180 -10.68 18.99 -1.47
N ASN A 181 -11.56 18.33 -0.72
CA ASN A 181 -11.26 17.84 0.63
C ASN A 181 -10.27 16.66 0.65
N ASP A 182 -10.11 15.98 -0.48
CA ASP A 182 -9.27 14.79 -0.65
C ASP A 182 -7.87 15.15 -1.16
N ALA A 183 -7.65 16.42 -1.54
CA ALA A 183 -6.46 16.88 -2.27
C ALA A 183 -5.20 17.04 -1.39
N HIS A 184 -5.29 16.81 -0.09
CA HIS A 184 -4.17 16.96 0.83
C HIS A 184 -3.13 15.84 0.62
N ASN A 185 -1.86 16.11 0.96
CA ASN A 185 -0.80 15.11 0.98
C ASN A 185 -0.16 15.11 2.36
N LEU A 186 -0.09 13.91 2.96
CA LEU A 186 0.41 13.72 4.32
C LEU A 186 1.86 13.22 4.38
N LEU A 187 2.62 13.31 3.28
CA LEU A 187 3.97 12.80 3.16
C LEU A 187 4.08 11.26 3.18
N ARG A 188 3.00 10.58 2.78
CA ARG A 188 2.85 9.14 2.91
C ARG A 188 3.81 8.31 2.03
N PRO A 189 4.16 7.08 2.46
CA PRO A 189 5.24 6.30 1.86
C PRO A 189 4.82 5.29 0.78
N GLU A 190 3.55 4.92 0.67
CA GLU A 190 3.13 3.63 0.11
C GLU A 190 3.53 3.45 -1.37
N THR A 191 3.52 4.54 -2.15
CA THR A 191 4.04 4.52 -3.52
C THR A 191 5.55 4.32 -3.56
N LEU A 192 6.31 4.95 -2.66
CA LEU A 192 7.76 4.78 -2.57
C LEU A 192 8.14 3.39 -2.03
N GLU A 193 7.35 2.82 -1.12
CA GLU A 193 7.48 1.41 -0.71
C GLU A 193 7.34 0.49 -1.93
N SER A 194 6.26 0.64 -2.69
CA SER A 194 6.03 -0.17 -3.88
C SER A 194 7.11 0.03 -4.94
N LEU A 195 7.52 1.29 -5.21
CA LEU A 195 8.62 1.58 -6.12
C LEU A 195 9.91 0.87 -5.69
N TRP A 196 10.21 0.81 -4.39
CA TRP A 196 11.38 0.10 -3.89
C TRP A 196 11.32 -1.40 -4.19
N TYR A 197 10.23 -2.10 -3.89
CA TYR A 197 10.09 -3.52 -4.26
C TYR A 197 10.17 -3.74 -5.77
N MET A 198 9.49 -2.89 -6.56
CA MET A 198 9.49 -2.98 -8.01
C MET A 198 10.91 -2.77 -8.57
N TYR A 199 11.64 -1.77 -8.06
CA TYR A 199 13.03 -1.53 -8.42
C TYR A 199 13.93 -2.70 -8.02
N TYR A 200 13.87 -3.14 -6.75
CA TYR A 200 14.73 -4.19 -6.22
C TYR A 200 14.68 -5.46 -7.09
N PHE A 201 13.48 -5.90 -7.47
CA PHE A 201 13.30 -7.16 -8.19
C PHE A 201 13.43 -7.04 -9.71
N THR A 202 13.28 -5.86 -10.30
CA THR A 202 13.33 -5.71 -11.77
C THR A 202 14.53 -4.94 -12.29
N ARG A 203 15.18 -4.15 -11.43
CA ARG A 203 16.23 -3.17 -11.77
C ARG A 203 15.82 -2.19 -12.86
N ASN A 204 14.51 -1.95 -13.01
CA ASN A 204 13.99 -0.94 -13.92
C ASN A 204 14.21 0.46 -13.34
N GLU A 205 15.16 1.19 -13.90
CA GLU A 205 15.54 2.54 -13.48
C GLU A 205 14.40 3.57 -13.56
N THR A 206 13.34 3.29 -14.34
CA THR A 206 12.13 4.15 -14.37
C THR A 206 11.55 4.35 -12.95
N TYR A 207 11.65 3.34 -12.08
CA TYR A 207 11.14 3.46 -10.71
C TYR A 207 11.97 4.43 -9.84
N ARG A 208 13.30 4.49 -10.07
CA ARG A 208 14.18 5.48 -9.44
C ARG A 208 13.92 6.88 -9.99
N ASP A 209 13.74 7.03 -11.30
CA ASP A 209 13.40 8.32 -11.91
C ASP A 209 12.10 8.90 -11.34
N VAL A 210 11.07 8.06 -11.18
CA VAL A 210 9.81 8.49 -10.58
C VAL A 210 10.01 8.85 -9.10
N ALA A 211 10.70 8.01 -8.33
CA ALA A 211 10.98 8.27 -6.92
C ALA A 211 11.74 9.60 -6.72
N TRP A 212 12.68 9.92 -7.62
CA TRP A 212 13.42 11.17 -7.58
C TRP A 212 12.51 12.37 -7.79
N ARG A 213 11.58 12.29 -8.76
CA ARG A 213 10.58 13.35 -8.99
C ARG A 213 9.64 13.53 -7.80
N ILE A 214 9.25 12.45 -7.12
CA ILE A 214 8.45 12.51 -5.88
C ILE A 214 9.25 13.25 -4.79
N PHE A 215 10.52 12.90 -4.59
CA PHE A 215 11.38 13.57 -3.63
C PHE A 215 11.56 15.06 -3.95
N GLN A 216 11.76 15.42 -5.22
CA GLN A 216 11.79 16.81 -5.65
C GLN A 216 10.47 17.55 -5.35
N GLY A 217 9.33 16.86 -5.47
CA GLY A 217 8.02 17.36 -5.04
C GLY A 217 8.01 17.71 -3.55
N PHE A 218 8.47 16.80 -2.68
CA PHE A 218 8.60 17.06 -1.24
C PHE A 218 9.57 18.20 -0.94
N GLU A 219 10.76 18.23 -1.56
CA GLU A 219 11.75 19.30 -1.39
C GLU A 219 11.17 20.67 -1.74
N LYS A 220 10.37 20.74 -2.81
CA LYS A 220 9.82 22.01 -3.31
C LYS A 220 8.59 22.48 -2.56
N HIS A 221 7.74 21.55 -2.11
CA HIS A 221 6.39 21.89 -1.64
C HIS A 221 6.15 21.62 -0.16
N CYS A 222 7.00 20.81 0.47
CA CYS A 222 6.83 20.37 1.85
C CYS A 222 7.96 20.81 2.77
N LYS A 223 9.15 21.14 2.25
CA LYS A 223 10.30 21.56 3.07
C LYS A 223 10.05 22.90 3.77
N VAL A 224 10.32 22.95 5.08
CA VAL A 224 10.14 24.16 5.90
C VAL A 224 11.49 24.86 6.10
N PRO A 225 11.58 26.19 5.87
CA PRO A 225 12.79 26.95 6.21
C PRO A 225 13.14 26.81 7.68
N GLY A 226 14.40 26.49 7.99
CA GLY A 226 14.87 26.27 9.36
C GLY A 226 14.83 24.81 9.83
N GLY A 227 14.16 23.92 9.09
CA GLY A 227 14.22 22.48 9.32
C GLY A 227 12.86 21.80 9.29
N GLY A 228 12.85 20.53 8.89
CA GLY A 228 11.65 19.71 8.82
C GLY A 228 10.88 19.85 7.51
N TYR A 229 9.79 19.09 7.45
CA TYR A 229 8.84 19.05 6.35
C TYR A 229 7.43 19.15 6.91
N THR A 230 6.47 19.59 6.11
CA THR A 230 5.07 19.68 6.51
C THR A 230 4.16 19.03 5.48
N THR A 231 3.10 18.39 5.98
CA THR A 231 1.94 18.03 5.16
C THR A 231 1.33 19.28 4.51
N ILE A 232 0.66 19.09 3.37
CA ILE A 232 0.05 20.16 2.57
C ILE A 232 -1.44 19.89 2.36
N GLY A 233 -2.24 20.95 2.28
CA GLY A 233 -3.68 20.90 2.12
C GLY A 233 -4.16 20.64 0.70
N SER A 234 -3.34 20.93 -0.32
CA SER A 234 -3.69 20.68 -1.72
C SER A 234 -2.49 20.42 -2.61
N VAL A 235 -2.49 19.29 -3.30
CA VAL A 235 -1.55 18.95 -4.38
C VAL A 235 -1.90 19.62 -5.72
N LEU A 236 -3.10 20.19 -5.83
CA LEU A 236 -3.68 20.69 -7.09
C LEU A 236 -3.16 22.08 -7.48
N ASN A 237 -2.53 22.81 -6.55
CA ASN A 237 -1.99 24.15 -6.78
C ASN A 237 -0.57 24.27 -6.23
N ALA A 238 0.42 24.14 -7.12
CA ALA A 238 1.84 24.25 -6.77
C ALA A 238 2.26 25.62 -6.21
N LYS A 239 1.45 26.67 -6.40
CA LYS A 239 1.72 28.03 -5.86
C LYS A 239 1.07 28.25 -4.49
N GLN A 240 0.07 27.46 -4.14
CA GLN A 240 -0.67 27.58 -2.88
C GLN A 240 -1.05 26.19 -2.37
N THR A 241 -0.07 25.49 -1.83
CA THR A 241 -0.22 24.11 -1.34
C THR A 241 -0.93 24.02 0.01
N GLY A 242 -0.93 25.12 0.78
CA GLY A 242 -1.54 25.20 2.10
C GLY A 242 -0.84 24.31 3.15
N PRO A 243 0.36 24.66 3.61
CA PRO A 243 1.05 23.95 4.70
C PRO A 243 0.15 23.77 5.93
N ARG A 244 0.23 22.61 6.59
CA ARG A 244 -0.62 22.26 7.74
C ARG A 244 0.12 22.12 9.07
N ASP A 245 1.40 22.45 9.11
CA ASP A 245 2.27 22.43 10.31
C ASP A 245 2.29 21.06 11.02
N MET A 246 2.53 20.00 10.25
CA MET A 246 2.61 18.64 10.76
C MET A 246 3.65 17.84 9.98
N MET A 247 4.58 17.21 10.68
CA MET A 247 5.49 16.21 10.12
C MET A 247 5.20 14.87 10.76
N GLU A 248 4.53 13.99 10.01
CA GLU A 248 4.19 12.65 10.48
C GLU A 248 5.46 11.81 10.69
N SER A 249 5.47 10.95 11.70
CA SER A 249 6.63 10.10 12.02
C SER A 249 7.04 9.21 10.85
N PHE A 250 6.06 8.72 10.08
CA PHE A 250 6.29 7.88 8.91
C PHE A 250 7.04 8.58 7.78
N PHE A 251 7.09 9.92 7.74
CA PHE A 251 7.94 10.58 6.76
C PHE A 251 9.41 10.21 6.96
N LEU A 252 9.86 10.16 8.22
CA LEU A 252 11.22 9.77 8.58
C LEU A 252 11.39 8.25 8.60
N ALA A 253 10.43 7.53 9.20
CA ALA A 253 10.51 6.08 9.34
C ALA A 253 10.39 5.38 7.97
N GLU A 254 9.56 5.88 7.06
CA GLU A 254 9.19 5.13 5.86
C GLU A 254 9.58 5.87 4.58
N THR A 255 9.03 7.06 4.36
CA THR A 255 9.18 7.81 3.10
C THR A 255 10.65 8.04 2.77
N LEU A 256 11.42 8.58 3.72
CA LEU A 256 12.86 8.80 3.53
C LEU A 256 13.67 7.49 3.53
N LYS A 257 13.22 6.45 4.24
CA LYS A 257 13.89 5.15 4.26
C LYS A 257 13.79 4.45 2.91
N TYR A 258 12.59 4.38 2.33
CA TYR A 258 12.41 3.80 1.00
C TYR A 258 13.10 4.62 -0.08
N LEU A 259 13.11 5.96 0.02
CA LEU A 259 13.94 6.80 -0.85
C LEU A 259 15.44 6.46 -0.72
N TYR A 260 15.96 6.36 0.49
CA TYR A 260 17.35 5.97 0.72
C TYR A 260 17.66 4.60 0.12
N LEU A 261 16.81 3.61 0.34
CA LEU A 261 16.99 2.26 -0.20
C LEU A 261 16.89 2.25 -1.73
N LEU A 262 15.96 3.00 -2.32
CA LEU A 262 15.83 3.14 -3.76
C LEU A 262 17.15 3.61 -4.38
N PHE A 263 17.82 4.60 -3.81
CA PHE A 263 19.07 5.16 -4.34
C PHE A 263 20.34 4.54 -3.74
N SER A 264 20.22 3.45 -2.98
CA SER A 264 21.36 2.78 -2.37
C SER A 264 22.15 1.97 -3.40
N GLU A 265 23.45 1.82 -3.12
CA GLU A 265 24.35 0.93 -3.84
C GLU A 265 24.00 -0.56 -3.60
N GLU A 266 24.52 -1.44 -4.46
CA GLU A 266 24.16 -2.86 -4.46
C GLU A 266 24.48 -3.58 -3.14
N ASP A 267 25.58 -3.22 -2.47
CA ASP A 267 25.98 -3.82 -1.21
C ASP A 267 24.97 -3.54 -0.08
N VAL A 268 24.36 -2.36 -0.09
CA VAL A 268 23.30 -1.96 0.85
C VAL A 268 21.99 -2.65 0.50
N LEU A 269 21.63 -2.73 -0.78
CA LEU A 269 20.43 -3.46 -1.22
C LEU A 269 20.50 -4.94 -0.82
N GLU A 270 21.63 -5.60 -1.07
CA GLU A 270 21.82 -7.01 -0.72
C GLU A 270 21.86 -7.25 0.81
N ARG A 271 22.35 -6.26 1.58
CA ARG A 271 22.32 -6.29 3.04
C ARG A 271 20.90 -6.28 3.59
N TYR A 272 20.00 -5.51 2.98
CA TYR A 272 18.60 -5.37 3.41
C TYR A 272 17.62 -6.08 2.44
N SER A 273 18.08 -7.17 1.83
CA SER A 273 17.31 -7.92 0.86
C SER A 273 15.93 -8.35 1.40
N PRO A 274 14.84 -8.21 0.62
CA PRO A 274 13.52 -8.79 0.92
C PRO A 274 13.52 -10.32 1.10
N THR A 275 14.62 -11.00 0.75
CA THR A 275 14.80 -12.46 0.96
C THR A 275 15.43 -12.81 2.30
N LYS A 276 15.90 -11.81 3.07
CA LYS A 276 16.52 -11.96 4.40
C LYS A 276 15.71 -11.26 5.49
N TYR A 277 15.10 -10.14 5.15
CA TYR A 277 14.31 -9.32 6.06
C TYR A 277 12.95 -9.00 5.47
N LEU A 278 11.98 -8.74 6.34
CA LEU A 278 10.70 -8.15 5.99
C LEU A 278 10.57 -6.81 6.70
N PHE A 279 10.06 -5.83 5.96
CA PHE A 279 9.57 -4.60 6.56
C PHE A 279 8.21 -4.86 7.20
N ASN A 280 8.00 -4.44 8.45
CA ASN A 280 6.65 -4.29 9.00
C ASN A 280 5.90 -3.15 8.24
N THR A 281 4.64 -2.89 8.60
CA THR A 281 3.81 -1.86 7.92
C THR A 281 4.26 -0.41 8.18
N GLU A 282 5.34 -0.20 8.95
CA GLU A 282 5.93 1.12 9.23
C GLU A 282 7.43 1.14 8.83
N ALA A 283 7.78 0.37 7.79
CA ALA A 283 9.13 0.21 7.26
C ALA A 283 10.22 -0.15 8.30
N HIS A 284 9.89 -0.85 9.39
CA HIS A 284 10.88 -1.41 10.32
C HIS A 284 11.25 -2.84 9.95
N LEU A 285 12.56 -3.09 9.80
CA LEU A 285 13.10 -4.39 9.43
C LEU A 285 12.94 -5.42 10.55
N LEU A 286 12.38 -6.57 10.20
CA LEU A 286 12.32 -7.77 11.02
C LEU A 286 13.00 -8.92 10.27
N PRO A 287 13.77 -9.79 10.94
CA PRO A 287 14.39 -10.93 10.30
C PRO A 287 13.34 -11.96 9.86
N LEU A 288 13.59 -12.63 8.73
CA LEU A 288 12.91 -13.87 8.38
C LEU A 288 13.41 -15.00 9.30
N TYR A 289 12.50 -15.85 9.76
CA TYR A 289 12.89 -17.03 10.52
C TYR A 289 12.98 -18.22 9.57
N THR A 290 14.20 -18.68 9.32
CA THR A 290 14.43 -20.00 8.77
C THR A 290 14.13 -21.02 9.86
N SER A 291 13.29 -22.00 9.54
CA SER A 291 13.04 -23.18 10.37
C SER A 291 14.33 -23.89 10.75
#